data_AF-A0A7C3L8M1-F1
#
_entry.id   AF-A0A7C3L8M1-F1
#
_cell.length_a   1.000
_cell.length_b   1.000
_cell.length_c   1.000
_cell.angle_alpha   90.00
_cell.angle_beta   90.00
_cell.angle_gamma   90.00
#
_symmetry.space_group_name_H-M   'P 1'
#
loop_
_entity.id
_entity.type
_entity.pdbx_description
1 polymer ?
#
loop_
_entity_poly.entity_id
_entity_poly.type
_entity_poly.pdbx_seq_one_letter_code
_entity_poly.pdbx_strand_id
1 'polypeptide(L)'
;MSKENLLRISLFVSVLVFNPVVAETLKPIANVQTQQETRVSTSIAKVLHKRGLDEDAAKKISQEFVADDEELFASMIENLLNGCKDISKDELLTYLSNEALFRKSVNFESYDQLVAMTSKIKQKALDEVTLRELQMIAKENRQLLA
;
A
#
# COMPACT_ATOMS: atom_id res chain seq x y z
N MET A 1 42.52 36.89 -11.26
CA MET A 1 42.56 35.40 -11.23
C MET A 1 43.42 34.96 -10.05
N SER A 2 42.90 35.05 -8.81
CA SER A 2 42.07 34.07 -8.06
C SER A 2 42.87 32.84 -7.56
N LYS A 3 43.61 33.03 -6.46
CA LYS A 3 44.33 32.00 -5.70
C LYS A 3 43.67 31.73 -4.34
N GLU A 4 42.34 31.71 -4.26
CA GLU A 4 41.62 31.62 -2.97
C GLU A 4 40.75 30.36 -2.79
N ASN A 5 40.67 29.46 -3.77
CA ASN A 5 39.70 28.35 -3.72
C ASN A 5 40.28 26.95 -3.45
N LEU A 6 41.59 26.80 -3.20
CA LEU A 6 42.20 25.46 -3.01
C LEU A 6 42.42 25.03 -1.55
N LEU A 7 42.26 25.93 -0.57
CA LEU A 7 42.53 25.62 0.85
C LEU A 7 41.31 25.19 1.68
N ARG A 8 40.10 25.14 1.10
CA ARG A 8 38.87 24.73 1.82
C ARG A 8 38.50 23.25 1.71
N ILE A 9 39.14 22.48 0.83
CA ILE A 9 38.77 21.06 0.60
C ILE A 9 39.62 20.10 1.47
N SER A 10 40.78 20.53 1.96
CA SER A 10 41.70 19.68 2.74
C SER A 10 41.35 19.53 4.23
N LEU A 11 40.43 20.33 4.79
CA LEU A 11 40.24 20.41 6.26
C LEU A 11 39.04 19.63 6.80
N PHE A 12 38.28 18.95 5.93
CA PHE A 12 37.13 18.14 6.34
C PHE A 12 37.39 16.63 6.41
N VAL A 13 38.56 16.14 5.97
CA VAL A 13 38.85 14.70 5.88
C VAL A 13 39.45 14.13 7.17
N SER A 14 39.86 14.97 8.13
CA SER A 14 40.59 14.55 9.33
C SER A 14 39.76 14.24 10.58
N VAL A 15 38.41 14.27 10.51
CA VAL A 15 37.55 13.95 11.67
C VAL A 15 36.82 12.60 11.54
N LEU A 16 36.98 11.89 10.42
CA LEU A 16 36.27 10.62 10.18
C LEU A 16 36.94 9.35 10.77
N VAL A 17 37.93 9.48 11.66
CA VAL A 17 38.71 8.32 12.15
C VAL A 17 38.53 8.02 13.66
N PHE A 18 37.76 8.80 14.41
CA PHE A 18 37.60 8.54 15.86
C PHE A 18 36.17 8.74 16.37
N ASN A 19 35.23 7.87 15.98
CA ASN A 19 34.25 7.31 16.93
C ASN A 19 33.42 6.18 16.30
N PRO A 20 33.56 4.91 16.73
CA PRO A 20 32.69 3.83 16.28
C PRO A 20 31.24 3.98 16.77
N VAL A 21 30.98 4.86 17.76
CA VAL A 21 29.63 5.13 18.29
C VAL A 21 28.79 6.03 17.35
N VAL A 22 29.42 6.73 16.40
CA VAL A 22 28.70 7.58 15.43
C VAL A 22 28.36 6.80 14.15
N ALA A 23 29.00 5.65 13.91
CA ALA A 23 28.74 4.82 12.73
C ALA A 23 27.32 4.19 12.72
N GLU A 24 26.67 4.04 13.88
CA GLU A 24 25.25 3.64 13.94
C GLU A 24 24.29 4.75 13.50
N THR A 25 24.74 6.01 13.46
CA THR A 25 23.90 7.15 13.04
C THR A 25 23.98 7.44 11.53
N LEU A 26 24.89 6.78 10.80
CA LEU A 26 25.09 6.92 9.35
C LEU A 26 24.64 5.68 8.57
N LYS A 27 23.58 5.00 9.03
CA LYS A 27 22.71 4.34 8.05
C LYS A 27 22.12 5.45 7.20
N PRO A 28 22.16 5.39 5.86
CA PRO A 28 21.45 6.35 5.05
C PRO A 28 20.00 6.29 5.47
N ILE A 29 19.55 7.32 6.18
CA ILE A 29 18.14 7.55 6.45
C ILE A 29 17.56 7.95 5.10
N ALA A 30 17.30 6.95 4.26
CA ALA A 30 16.27 7.03 3.24
C ALA A 30 14.89 6.97 3.92
N ASN A 31 14.69 7.72 5.01
CA ASN A 31 13.37 8.16 5.41
C ASN A 31 13.21 9.56 4.84
N VAL A 32 12.95 9.63 3.54
CA VAL A 32 11.87 10.51 3.11
C VAL A 32 10.59 9.82 3.61
N GLN A 33 10.33 9.93 4.92
CA GLN A 33 8.97 9.79 5.44
C GLN A 33 8.25 11.05 4.98
N THR A 34 7.89 11.07 3.69
CA THR A 34 6.70 11.78 3.29
C THR A 34 5.59 11.23 4.16
N GLN A 35 4.92 12.11 4.89
CA GLN A 35 3.60 11.88 5.48
C GLN A 35 2.60 11.70 4.33
N GLN A 36 2.84 10.68 3.52
CA GLN A 36 1.99 10.26 2.43
C GLN A 36 0.93 9.41 3.13
N GLU A 37 -0.29 9.92 3.22
CA GLU A 37 -1.47 9.05 3.37
C GLU A 37 -1.21 7.82 2.52
N THR A 38 -1.17 6.65 3.16
CA THR A 38 -0.53 5.48 2.57
C THR A 38 -1.44 4.96 1.46
N ARG A 39 -1.24 5.50 0.26
CA ARG A 39 -1.91 5.14 -0.99
C ARG A 39 -2.08 3.64 -1.09
N VAL A 40 -3.27 3.20 -1.51
CA VAL A 40 -3.61 1.78 -1.64
C VAL A 40 -2.64 1.11 -2.61
N SER A 41 -2.33 1.76 -3.74
CA SER A 41 -1.34 1.31 -4.72
C SER A 41 0.05 1.11 -4.11
N THR A 42 0.49 2.00 -3.21
CA THR A 42 1.76 1.86 -2.48
C THR A 42 1.73 0.65 -1.55
N SER A 43 0.61 0.42 -0.87
CA SER A 43 0.46 -0.73 0.04
C SER A 43 0.49 -2.05 -0.73
N ILE A 44 -0.19 -2.12 -1.89
CA ILE A 44 -0.16 -3.28 -2.78
C ILE A 44 1.25 -3.50 -3.34
N ALA A 45 1.93 -2.44 -3.83
CA ALA A 45 3.30 -2.54 -4.33
C ALA A 45 4.26 -3.10 -3.27
N LYS A 46 4.15 -2.65 -2.02
CA LYS A 46 4.96 -3.17 -0.90
C LYS A 46 4.74 -4.66 -0.67
N VAL A 47 3.48 -5.13 -0.72
CA VAL A 47 3.16 -6.56 -0.57
C VAL A 47 3.73 -7.36 -1.73
N LEU A 48 3.58 -6.88 -2.97
CA LEU A 48 4.14 -7.52 -4.17
C LEU A 48 5.66 -7.60 -4.13
N HIS A 49 6.33 -6.50 -3.78
CA HIS A 49 7.78 -6.45 -3.67
C HIS A 49 8.30 -7.41 -2.58
N LYS A 50 7.64 -7.44 -1.41
CA LYS A 50 7.96 -8.40 -0.33
C LYS A 50 7.81 -9.86 -0.77
N ARG A 51 7.00 -10.14 -1.80
CA ARG A 51 6.82 -11.48 -2.40
C ARG A 51 7.83 -11.80 -3.50
N GLY A 52 8.82 -10.93 -3.72
CA GLY A 52 9.93 -11.15 -4.65
C GLY A 52 9.74 -10.50 -6.02
N LEU A 53 8.73 -9.65 -6.20
CA LEU A 53 8.61 -8.87 -7.42
C LEU A 53 9.59 -7.69 -7.39
N ASP A 54 10.15 -7.38 -8.56
CA ASP A 54 10.94 -6.16 -8.74
C ASP A 54 10.15 -4.90 -8.32
N GLU A 55 10.81 -3.92 -7.72
CA GLU A 55 10.16 -2.74 -7.15
C GLU A 55 9.42 -1.91 -8.21
N ASP A 56 10.05 -1.68 -9.37
CA ASP A 56 9.46 -0.92 -10.46
C ASP A 56 8.28 -1.68 -11.07
N ALA A 57 8.43 -3.00 -11.23
CA ALA A 57 7.34 -3.87 -11.68
C ALA A 57 6.16 -3.87 -10.69
N ALA A 58 6.41 -3.95 -9.38
CA ALA A 58 5.40 -3.94 -8.34
C ALA A 58 4.62 -2.63 -8.30
N LYS A 59 5.32 -1.51 -8.43
CA LYS A 59 4.72 -0.17 -8.50
C LYS A 59 3.85 0.00 -9.75
N LYS A 60 4.33 -0.45 -10.91
CA LYS A 60 3.56 -0.40 -12.15
C LYS A 60 2.27 -1.20 -12.06
N ILE A 61 2.35 -2.46 -11.60
CA ILE A 61 1.18 -3.33 -11.45
C ILE A 61 0.17 -2.74 -10.47
N SER A 62 0.63 -2.21 -9.33
CA SER A 62 -0.29 -1.67 -8.33
C SER A 62 -0.99 -0.40 -8.79
N GLN A 63 -0.29 0.47 -9.54
CA GLN A 63 -0.86 1.67 -10.14
C GLN A 63 -1.91 1.31 -11.21
N GLU A 64 -1.60 0.35 -12.09
CA GLU A 64 -2.55 -0.13 -13.10
C GLU A 64 -3.79 -0.78 -12.46
N PHE A 65 -3.64 -1.46 -11.33
CA PHE A 65 -4.73 -2.18 -10.65
C PHE A 65 -5.75 -1.24 -9.99
N VAL A 66 -5.30 -0.16 -9.35
CA VAL A 66 -6.17 0.78 -8.62
C VAL A 66 -6.96 1.70 -9.57
N ALA A 67 -6.71 1.62 -10.87
CA ALA A 67 -7.34 2.42 -11.93
C ALA A 67 -7.12 3.93 -11.74
N ASP A 68 -7.82 4.74 -12.54
CA ASP A 68 -7.64 6.20 -12.60
C ASP A 68 -8.10 6.94 -11.33
N ASP A 69 -8.89 6.29 -10.46
CA ASP A 69 -9.44 6.90 -9.24
C ASP A 69 -9.08 6.12 -7.97
N GLU A 70 -7.85 6.36 -7.50
CA GLU A 70 -7.33 5.76 -6.27
C GLU A 70 -8.06 6.24 -5.00
N GLU A 71 -8.61 7.45 -5.01
CA GLU A 71 -9.32 8.01 -3.85
C GLU A 71 -10.68 7.33 -3.66
N LEU A 72 -11.42 7.12 -4.75
CA LEU A 72 -12.65 6.34 -4.73
C LEU A 72 -12.38 4.89 -4.33
N PHE A 73 -11.35 4.26 -4.90
CA PHE A 73 -10.97 2.89 -4.56
C PHE A 73 -10.60 2.74 -3.08
N ALA A 74 -9.85 3.70 -2.53
CA ALA A 74 -9.53 3.77 -1.11
C ALA A 74 -10.79 3.93 -0.25
N SER A 75 -11.71 4.81 -0.64
CA SER A 75 -12.97 5.03 0.08
C SER A 75 -13.84 3.77 0.14
N MET A 76 -13.92 3.02 -0.97
CA MET A 76 -14.63 1.73 -1.00
C MET A 76 -13.99 0.66 -0.11
N ILE A 77 -12.65 0.65 -0.03
CA ILE A 77 -11.91 -0.22 0.89
C ILE A 77 -12.17 0.18 2.35
N GLU A 78 -12.21 1.47 2.66
CA GLU A 78 -12.49 1.94 4.02
C GLU A 78 -13.90 1.55 4.47
N ASN A 79 -14.91 1.70 3.59
CA ASN A 79 -16.26 1.23 3.88
C ASN A 79 -16.29 -0.27 4.21
N LEU A 80 -15.55 -1.09 3.46
CA LEU A 80 -15.44 -2.51 3.73
C LEU A 80 -14.78 -2.80 5.08
N LEU A 81 -13.65 -2.15 5.39
CA LEU A 81 -12.91 -2.39 6.63
C LEU A 81 -13.66 -1.89 7.87
N ASN A 82 -14.47 -0.83 7.73
CA ASN A 82 -15.28 -0.29 8.80
C ASN A 82 -16.60 -1.06 8.96
N GLY A 83 -17.19 -1.51 7.86
CA GLY A 83 -18.50 -2.17 7.82
C GLY A 83 -18.46 -3.67 8.03
N CYS A 84 -17.33 -4.34 7.79
CA CYS A 84 -17.18 -5.79 7.94
C CYS A 84 -16.02 -6.13 8.87
N LYS A 85 -16.35 -6.50 10.12
CA LYS A 85 -15.35 -6.82 11.15
C LYS A 85 -14.58 -8.10 10.88
N ASP A 86 -15.13 -8.97 10.04
CA ASP A 86 -14.47 -10.22 9.73
C ASP A 86 -13.17 -9.98 8.98
N ILE A 87 -13.05 -8.98 8.11
CA ILE A 87 -11.87 -8.80 7.25
C ILE A 87 -10.87 -7.81 7.87
N SER A 88 -9.64 -8.26 8.09
CA SER A 88 -8.55 -7.34 8.47
C SER A 88 -7.93 -6.66 7.24
N LYS A 89 -7.32 -5.49 7.45
CA LYS A 89 -6.62 -4.74 6.41
C LYS A 89 -5.53 -5.57 5.73
N ASP A 90 -4.77 -6.35 6.48
CA ASP A 90 -3.67 -7.16 5.94
C ASP A 90 -4.17 -8.32 5.06
N GLU A 91 -5.29 -8.95 5.44
CA GLU A 91 -5.94 -9.98 4.64
C GLU A 91 -6.47 -9.40 3.34
N LEU A 92 -7.13 -8.24 3.39
CA LEU A 92 -7.63 -7.54 2.22
C LEU A 92 -6.50 -7.12 1.29
N LEU A 93 -5.44 -6.48 1.80
CA LEU A 93 -4.28 -6.09 0.99
C LEU A 93 -3.59 -7.31 0.37
N THR A 94 -3.52 -8.42 1.10
CA THR A 94 -3.01 -9.70 0.57
C THR A 94 -3.84 -10.20 -0.60
N TYR A 95 -5.17 -10.16 -0.48
CA TYR A 95 -6.10 -10.52 -1.52
C TYR A 95 -5.96 -9.62 -2.75
N LEU A 96 -6.02 -8.30 -2.56
CA LEU A 96 -5.91 -7.31 -3.63
C LEU A 96 -4.56 -7.40 -4.35
N SER A 97 -3.47 -7.67 -3.62
CA SER A 97 -2.16 -7.87 -4.25
C SER A 97 -2.12 -9.11 -5.14
N ASN A 98 -2.85 -10.18 -4.78
CA ASN A 98 -2.97 -11.35 -5.66
C ASN A 98 -3.80 -11.02 -6.90
N GLU A 99 -4.94 -10.36 -6.75
CA GLU A 99 -5.77 -9.98 -7.90
C GLU A 99 -5.01 -9.02 -8.84
N ALA A 100 -4.24 -8.06 -8.29
CA ALA A 100 -3.36 -7.17 -9.04
C ALA A 100 -2.29 -7.94 -9.83
N LEU A 101 -1.62 -8.90 -9.19
CA LEU A 101 -0.61 -9.74 -9.85
C LEU A 101 -1.18 -10.51 -11.04
N PHE A 102 -2.42 -11.01 -10.91
CA PHE A 102 -3.13 -11.73 -11.97
C PHE A 102 -3.93 -10.82 -12.91
N ARG A 103 -3.78 -9.49 -12.80
CA ARG A 103 -4.47 -8.49 -13.64
C ARG A 103 -6.00 -8.66 -13.64
N LYS A 104 -6.56 -9.03 -12.50
CA LYS A 104 -8.01 -9.17 -12.30
C LYS A 104 -8.53 -7.91 -11.65
N SER A 105 -9.63 -7.37 -12.17
CA SER A 105 -10.31 -6.23 -11.57
C SER A 105 -11.14 -6.68 -10.36
N VAL A 106 -11.27 -5.82 -9.36
CA VAL A 106 -12.16 -6.00 -8.21
C VAL A 106 -13.22 -4.91 -8.24
N ASN A 107 -14.49 -5.29 -8.13
CA ASN A 107 -15.62 -4.37 -8.05
C ASN A 107 -16.22 -4.44 -6.64
N PHE A 108 -16.01 -3.38 -5.86
CA PHE A 108 -16.51 -3.26 -4.48
C PHE A 108 -17.98 -2.81 -4.37
N GLU A 109 -18.64 -2.47 -5.47
CA GLU A 109 -20.08 -2.13 -5.54
C GLU A 109 -20.95 -3.39 -5.77
N SER A 110 -20.32 -4.47 -6.23
CA SER A 110 -20.99 -5.73 -6.49
C SER A 110 -21.04 -6.57 -5.23
N TYR A 111 -22.25 -6.78 -4.73
CA TYR A 111 -22.51 -7.67 -3.60
C TYR A 111 -21.92 -9.07 -3.82
N ASP A 112 -22.12 -9.64 -5.00
CA ASP A 112 -21.64 -10.99 -5.32
C ASP A 112 -20.10 -11.06 -5.31
N GLN A 113 -19.42 -10.00 -5.77
CA GLN A 113 -17.96 -9.94 -5.71
C GLN A 113 -17.45 -9.75 -4.29
N LEU A 114 -18.11 -8.92 -3.48
CA LEU A 114 -17.78 -8.76 -2.06
C LEU A 114 -17.92 -10.09 -1.31
N VAL A 115 -19.00 -10.83 -1.54
CA VAL A 115 -19.22 -12.16 -0.96
C VAL A 115 -18.14 -13.14 -1.41
N ALA A 116 -17.86 -13.20 -2.72
CA ALA A 116 -16.85 -14.10 -3.27
C ALA A 116 -15.45 -13.79 -2.72
N MET A 117 -15.08 -12.51 -2.63
CA MET A 117 -13.82 -12.07 -2.04
C MET A 117 -13.73 -12.44 -0.56
N THR A 118 -14.75 -12.11 0.23
CA THR A 118 -14.75 -12.36 1.68
C THR A 118 -14.69 -13.86 1.97
N SER A 119 -15.43 -14.67 1.22
CA SER A 119 -15.38 -16.13 1.35
C SER A 119 -14.01 -16.70 0.96
N LYS A 120 -13.37 -16.18 -0.10
CA LYS A 120 -11.99 -16.56 -0.47
C LYS A 120 -10.97 -16.21 0.61
N ILE A 121 -11.09 -15.02 1.19
CA ILE A 121 -10.20 -14.56 2.28
C ILE A 121 -10.35 -15.48 3.50
N LYS A 122 -11.60 -15.77 3.89
CA LYS A 122 -11.88 -16.53 5.11
C LYS A 122 -11.87 -18.04 4.96
N GLN A 123 -11.87 -18.54 3.73
CA GLN A 123 -11.88 -19.97 3.42
C GLN A 123 -13.03 -20.74 4.11
N LYS A 124 -14.15 -20.05 4.34
CA LYS A 124 -15.35 -20.60 4.97
C LYS A 124 -16.61 -20.01 4.34
N ALA A 125 -17.74 -20.66 4.61
CA ALA A 125 -19.05 -20.06 4.38
C ALA A 125 -19.22 -18.83 5.29
N LEU A 126 -19.86 -17.80 4.76
CA LEU A 126 -20.16 -16.58 5.50
C LEU A 126 -21.47 -16.75 6.25
N ASP A 127 -21.56 -16.18 7.45
CA ASP A 127 -22.81 -16.19 8.20
C ASP A 127 -23.76 -15.08 7.72
N GLU A 128 -25.02 -15.14 8.16
CA GLU A 128 -26.03 -14.17 7.76
C GLU A 128 -25.69 -12.73 8.16
N VAL A 129 -24.93 -12.54 9.24
CA VAL A 129 -24.54 -11.20 9.71
C VAL A 129 -23.55 -10.60 8.74
N THR A 130 -22.46 -11.32 8.42
CA THR A 130 -21.48 -10.89 7.42
C THR A 130 -22.15 -10.63 6.07
N LEU A 131 -23.08 -11.49 5.64
CA LEU A 131 -23.79 -11.31 4.37
C LEU A 131 -24.64 -10.03 4.33
N ARG A 132 -25.26 -9.63 5.45
CA ARG A 132 -26.00 -8.37 5.54
C ARG A 132 -25.07 -7.16 5.56
N GLU A 133 -23.95 -7.25 6.27
CA GLU A 133 -22.90 -6.22 6.29
C GLU A 133 -22.39 -5.94 4.87
N LEU A 134 -22.01 -7.00 4.12
CA LEU A 134 -21.54 -6.86 2.74
C LEU A 134 -22.62 -6.28 1.80
N GLN A 135 -23.90 -6.55 2.06
CA GLN A 135 -24.99 -5.95 1.29
C GLN A 135 -25.10 -4.44 1.53
N MET A 136 -24.91 -3.99 2.78
CA MET A 136 -24.91 -2.57 3.12
C MET A 136 -23.70 -1.86 2.49
N ILE A 137 -22.50 -2.45 2.62
CA ILE A 137 -21.27 -1.93 2.01
C ILE A 137 -21.43 -1.79 0.50
N ALA A 138 -21.99 -2.78 -0.18
CA ALA A 138 -22.23 -2.70 -1.63
C ALA A 138 -23.14 -1.52 -2.01
N LYS A 139 -24.16 -1.22 -1.17
CA LYS A 139 -25.06 -0.07 -1.39
C LYS A 139 -24.34 1.25 -1.15
N GLU A 140 -23.58 1.36 -0.08
CA GLU A 140 -22.79 2.55 0.24
C GLU A 140 -21.77 2.85 -0.86
N ASN A 141 -21.05 1.83 -1.34
CA ASN A 141 -20.08 1.99 -2.42
C ASN A 141 -20.71 2.44 -3.73
N ARG A 142 -21.94 1.97 -4.06
CA ARG A 142 -22.67 2.47 -5.24
C ARG A 142 -23.05 3.94 -5.12
N GLN A 143 -23.28 4.45 -3.90
CA GLN A 143 -23.61 5.85 -3.69
C GLN A 143 -22.40 6.77 -3.91
N LEU A 144 -21.18 6.26 -3.76
CA LEU A 144 -19.96 7.03 -4.06
C LEU A 144 -19.79 7.32 -5.55
N LEU A 145 -20.46 6.58 -6.43
CA LEU A 145 -20.45 6.78 -7.88
C LEU A 145 -21.56 7.70 -8.40
N ALA A 146 -22.55 8.02 -7.56
CA ALA A 146 -23.77 8.73 -7.95
C ALA A 146 -23.59 10.25 -7.87
#